data_AF-A0A951XLT9-F1
#
_entry.id   AF-A0A951XLT9-F1
#
_cell.length_a   1.000
_cell.length_b   1.000
_cell.length_c   1.000
_cell.angle_alpha   90.00
_cell.angle_beta   90.00
_cell.angle_gamma   90.00
#
_symmetry.space_group_name_H-M   'P 1'
#
loop_
_entity.id
_entity.type
_entity.pdbx_description
1 polymer ?
#
loop_
_entity_poly.entity_id
_entity_poly.type
_entity_poly.pdbx_seq_one_letter_code
_entity_poly.pdbx_strand_id
1 'polypeptide(L)'
;MKTLTATEARKNLTHWLKAAKGGQEIGIVYGADIIALRPVPVEAADYTQREYGATAADMDAFALRTDAELARERKSGRMAVFTGKLPKRRAG
;
A
#
# COMPACT_ATOMS: atom_id res chain seq x y z
N MET A 1 -31.15 -4.16 -7.54
CA MET A 1 -30.09 -3.97 -8.55
C MET A 1 -30.47 -2.96 -9.64
N LYS A 2 -29.62 -1.98 -9.92
CA LYS A 2 -29.67 -1.09 -11.09
C LYS A 2 -28.49 -1.40 -12.01
N THR A 3 -28.75 -1.73 -13.27
CA THR A 3 -27.71 -1.97 -14.28
C THR A 3 -27.56 -0.78 -15.22
N LEU A 4 -26.33 -0.53 -15.67
CA LEU A 4 -25.95 0.57 -16.55
C LEU A 4 -25.03 0.04 -17.64
N THR A 5 -25.09 0.61 -18.84
CA THR A 5 -24.01 0.42 -19.80
C THR A 5 -22.73 1.11 -19.31
N ALA A 6 -21.57 0.66 -19.79
CA ALA A 6 -20.30 1.34 -19.51
C ALA A 6 -20.33 2.85 -19.85
N THR A 7 -21.05 3.22 -20.92
CA THR A 7 -21.20 4.62 -21.35
C THR A 7 -22.01 5.44 -20.35
N GLU A 8 -23.13 4.92 -19.84
CA GLU A 8 -23.97 5.60 -18.84
C GLU A 8 -23.27 5.70 -17.48
N ALA A 9 -22.55 4.64 -17.10
CA ALA A 9 -21.73 4.64 -15.90
C ALA A 9 -20.64 5.73 -15.99
N ARG A 10 -19.95 5.84 -17.13
CA ARG A 10 -18.90 6.84 -17.35
C ARG A 10 -19.42 8.28 -17.27
N LYS A 11 -20.57 8.59 -17.88
CA LYS A 11 -21.15 9.95 -17.91
C LYS A 11 -21.42 10.51 -16.51
N ASN A 12 -21.82 9.65 -15.57
CA ASN A 12 -22.23 10.06 -14.21
C ASN A 12 -21.53 9.24 -13.11
N LEU A 13 -20.25 8.89 -13.30
CA LEU A 13 -19.54 7.94 -12.43
C LEU A 13 -19.61 8.33 -10.94
N THR A 14 -19.38 9.59 -10.61
CA THR A 14 -19.43 10.10 -9.23
C THR A 14 -20.79 9.84 -8.57
N HIS A 15 -21.89 10.00 -9.30
CA HIS A 15 -23.23 9.73 -8.79
C HIS A 15 -23.39 8.23 -8.48
N TRP A 16 -22.97 7.37 -9.40
CA TRP A 16 -23.07 5.91 -9.24
C TRP A 16 -22.17 5.36 -8.11
N LEU A 17 -20.99 5.94 -7.92
CA LEU A 17 -20.12 5.60 -6.78
C LEU A 17 -20.74 6.02 -5.44
N LYS A 18 -21.37 7.20 -5.37
CA LYS A 18 -22.09 7.65 -4.16
C LYS A 18 -23.28 6.74 -3.86
N ALA A 19 -24.05 6.38 -4.88
CA ALA A 19 -25.15 5.42 -4.79
C ALA A 19 -24.68 4.05 -4.25
N ALA A 20 -23.62 3.50 -4.84
CA ALA A 20 -23.03 2.23 -4.40
C ALA A 20 -22.48 2.30 -2.97
N LYS A 21 -21.79 3.39 -2.61
CA LYS A 21 -21.34 3.64 -1.23
C LYS A 21 -22.51 3.76 -0.25
N GLY A 22 -23.65 4.30 -0.70
CA GLY A 22 -24.90 4.40 0.07
C GLY A 22 -25.67 3.09 0.19
N GLY A 23 -25.12 1.97 -0.30
CA GLY A 23 -25.75 0.64 -0.22
C GLY A 23 -26.68 0.31 -1.38
N GLN A 24 -26.80 1.18 -2.40
CA GLN A 24 -27.55 0.82 -3.61
C GLN A 24 -26.76 -0.20 -4.44
N GLU A 25 -27.45 -1.23 -4.90
CA GLU A 25 -26.85 -2.27 -5.71
C GLU A 25 -26.72 -1.82 -7.17
N ILE A 26 -25.52 -1.38 -7.57
CA ILE A 26 -25.22 -0.87 -8.91
C ILE A 26 -24.35 -1.88 -9.69
N GLY A 27 -24.73 -2.21 -10.92
CA GLY A 27 -23.97 -3.06 -11.84
C GLY A 27 -23.67 -2.36 -13.16
N ILE A 28 -22.50 -2.61 -13.74
CA ILE A 28 -22.10 -2.11 -15.07
C ILE A 28 -22.03 -3.29 -16.03
N VAL A 29 -22.81 -3.25 -17.10
CA VAL A 29 -22.76 -4.23 -18.18
C VAL A 29 -21.49 -4.00 -19.00
N TYR A 30 -20.69 -5.05 -19.15
CA TYR A 30 -19.46 -5.05 -19.93
C TYR A 30 -19.32 -6.36 -20.71
N GLY A 31 -19.60 -6.31 -22.01
CA GLY A 31 -19.67 -7.52 -22.83
C GLY A 31 -20.83 -8.42 -22.39
N ALA A 32 -20.51 -9.68 -22.07
CA ALA A 32 -21.47 -10.66 -21.55
C ALA A 32 -21.64 -10.60 -20.01
N ASP A 33 -20.83 -9.80 -19.33
CA ASP A 33 -20.75 -9.77 -17.88
C ASP A 33 -21.40 -8.53 -17.27
N ILE A 34 -21.71 -8.62 -15.97
CA ILE A 34 -22.15 -7.49 -15.14
C ILE A 34 -21.17 -7.33 -13.98
N ILE A 35 -20.51 -6.17 -13.91
CA ILE A 35 -19.55 -5.82 -12.86
C ILE A 35 -20.26 -5.01 -11.78
N ALA A 36 -20.37 -5.55 -10.56
CA ALA A 36 -21.00 -4.86 -9.44
C ALA A 36 -20.05 -3.83 -8.80
N LEU A 37 -20.54 -2.62 -8.54
CA LEU A 37 -19.82 -1.61 -7.76
C LEU A 37 -20.03 -1.90 -6.28
N ARG A 38 -18.93 -2.18 -5.56
CA ARG A 38 -18.95 -2.38 -4.11
C ARG A 38 -17.87 -1.52 -3.47
N PRO A 39 -18.20 -0.72 -2.43
CA PRO A 39 -17.17 -0.04 -1.66
C PRO A 39 -16.29 -1.10 -0.99
N VAL A 40 -15.00 -1.03 -1.24
CA VAL A 40 -14.01 -1.86 -0.54
C VAL A 40 -13.41 -0.99 0.55
N PRO A 41 -13.51 -1.38 1.84
CA PRO A 41 -12.79 -0.69 2.90
C PRO A 41 -11.29 -0.85 2.64
N VAL A 42 -10.58 0.26 2.51
CA VAL A 42 -9.12 0.26 2.40
C VAL A 42 -8.58 0.58 3.79
N GLU A 43 -8.09 -0.44 4.50
CA GLU A 43 -7.35 -0.25 5.75
C GLU A 43 -5.96 0.31 5.43
N ALA A 44 -5.78 1.62 5.57
CA ALA A 44 -4.55 2.32 5.18
C ALA A 44 -3.41 2.24 6.22
N ALA A 45 -3.46 1.37 7.22
CA ALA A 45 -2.46 1.38 8.31
C ALA A 45 -2.03 0.00 8.87
N ASP A 46 -2.66 -1.11 8.47
CA ASP A 46 -2.52 -2.37 9.22
C ASP A 46 -1.72 -3.47 8.47
N TYR A 47 -1.26 -3.20 7.24
CA TYR A 47 -0.50 -4.20 6.48
C TYR A 47 0.82 -4.57 7.19
N THR A 48 1.50 -3.60 7.81
CA THR A 48 2.72 -3.85 8.60
C THR A 48 2.43 -4.53 9.95
N GLN A 49 1.28 -4.27 10.56
CA GLN A 49 0.96 -4.77 11.90
C GLN A 49 0.49 -6.23 11.89
N ARG A 50 -0.25 -6.69 10.86
CA ARG A 50 -0.79 -8.05 10.82
C ARG A 50 0.23 -9.12 10.42
N GLU A 51 1.20 -8.81 9.57
CA GLU A 51 2.12 -9.83 9.04
C GLU A 51 3.34 -10.09 9.95
N TYR A 52 3.77 -9.07 10.71
CA TYR A 52 4.95 -9.17 11.59
C TYR A 52 4.66 -8.94 13.09
N GLY A 53 3.41 -8.65 13.47
CA GLY A 53 3.03 -8.42 14.87
C GLY A 53 3.71 -7.22 15.53
N ALA A 54 4.40 -6.38 14.74
CA ALA A 54 5.12 -5.21 15.23
C ALA A 54 4.13 -4.06 15.44
N THR A 55 4.09 -3.52 16.65
CA THR A 55 3.33 -2.32 16.97
C THR A 55 4.02 -1.07 16.42
N ALA A 56 3.31 0.06 16.35
CA ALA A 56 3.93 1.34 16.01
C ALA A 56 5.12 1.68 16.94
N ALA A 57 5.01 1.33 18.24
CA ALA A 57 6.08 1.52 19.21
C ALA A 57 7.30 0.65 18.91
N ASP A 58 7.12 -0.57 18.40
CA ASP A 58 8.22 -1.45 18.01
C ASP A 58 8.99 -0.89 16.81
N MET A 59 8.26 -0.29 15.86
CA MET A 59 8.84 0.37 14.69
C MET A 59 9.63 1.61 15.08
N ASP A 60 9.09 2.45 15.96
CA ASP A 60 9.79 3.64 16.48
C ASP A 60 11.05 3.25 17.26
N ALA A 61 10.95 2.23 18.12
CA ALA A 61 12.09 1.72 18.86
C ALA A 61 13.16 1.11 17.94
N PHE A 62 12.74 0.43 16.86
CA PHE A 62 13.65 -0.09 15.84
C PHE A 62 14.36 1.04 15.08
N ALA A 63 13.63 2.07 14.64
CA ALA A 63 14.20 3.21 13.95
C ALA A 63 15.26 3.92 14.82
N LEU A 64 14.92 4.21 16.08
CA LEU A 64 15.85 4.85 17.03
C LEU A 64 17.13 4.03 17.25
N ARG A 65 17.01 2.70 17.41
CA ARG A 65 18.18 1.82 17.57
C ARG A 65 19.05 1.81 16.32
N THR A 66 18.42 1.69 15.15
CA THR A 66 19.11 1.62 13.86
C THR A 66 19.84 2.92 13.56
N ASP A 67 19.22 4.08 13.79
CA ASP A 67 19.84 5.39 13.61
C ASP A 67 21.06 5.57 14.52
N ALA A 68 20.95 5.15 15.78
CA ALA A 68 22.06 5.19 16.73
C ALA A 68 23.20 4.26 16.31
N GLU A 69 22.90 3.08 15.79
CA GLU A 69 23.89 2.15 15.26
C GLU A 69 24.59 2.72 14.03
N LEU A 70 23.84 3.18 13.03
CA LEU A 70 24.38 3.81 11.82
C LEU A 70 25.25 5.03 12.15
N ALA A 71 24.85 5.86 13.09
CA ALA A 71 25.66 7.00 13.55
C ALA A 71 27.01 6.54 14.14
N ARG A 72 27.02 5.46 14.93
CA ARG A 72 28.25 4.86 15.47
C ARG A 72 29.11 4.24 14.38
N GLU A 73 28.50 3.50 13.46
CA GLU A 73 29.20 2.85 12.34
C GLU A 73 29.88 3.88 11.44
N ARG A 74 29.16 4.97 11.12
CA ARG A 74 29.65 6.11 10.36
C ARG A 74 30.83 6.78 11.06
N LYS A 75 30.72 7.03 12.37
CA LYS A 75 31.81 7.61 13.17
C LYS A 75 33.04 6.69 13.24
N SER A 76 32.82 5.37 13.26
CA SER A 76 33.89 4.37 13.29
C SER A 76 34.53 4.07 11.93
N GLY A 77 34.07 4.71 10.85
CA GLY A 77 34.60 4.51 9.49
C GLY A 77 34.29 3.13 8.90
N ARG A 78 33.37 2.36 9.52
CA ARG A 78 32.99 1.01 9.07
C ARG A 78 31.92 1.01 7.98
N MET A 79 31.34 2.18 7.67
CA MET A 79 30.38 2.34 6.58
C MET A 79 31.07 2.68 5.27
N ALA A 80 30.79 1.92 4.22
CA ALA A 80 31.21 2.25 2.86
C ALA A 80 30.12 3.05 2.14
N VAL A 81 30.49 4.13 1.45
CA VAL A 81 29.57 4.81 0.53
C VAL A 81 29.42 3.94 -0.71
N PHE A 82 28.18 3.55 -1.02
CA PHE A 82 27.90 2.78 -2.21
C PHE A 82 28.00 3.67 -3.46
N THR A 83 28.98 3.39 -4.33
CA THR A 83 29.25 4.15 -5.56
C THR A 83 28.68 3.49 -6.82
N GLY A 84 27.72 2.57 -6.67
CA GLY A 84 27.12 1.82 -7.78
C GLY A 84 27.81 0.50 -8.12
N LYS A 85 28.86 0.11 -7.38
CA LYS A 85 29.51 -1.21 -7.49
C LYS A 85 29.71 -1.81 -6.11
N LEU A 86 29.30 -3.07 -5.92
CA LEU A 86 29.59 -3.79 -4.69
C LEU A 86 31.10 -4.09 -4.62
N PRO A 87 31.75 -3.87 -3.47
CA PRO A 87 33.14 -4.28 -3.31
C PRO A 87 33.24 -5.81 -3.43
N LYS A 88 34.28 -6.30 -4.10
CA LYS A 88 34.52 -7.75 -4.20
C LYS A 88 34.62 -8.32 -2.79
N ARG A 89 33.76 -9.30 -2.48
CA ARG A 89 33.75 -10.01 -1.20
C ARG A 89 35.18 -10.53 -0.94
N ARG A 90 35.81 -10.11 0.16
CA ARG A 90 37.08 -10.71 0.58
C ARG A 90 36.79 -12.17 0.90
N ALA A 91 37.41 -13.08 0.14
CA ALA A 91 37.44 -14.49 0.48
C ALA A 91 38.27 -14.61 1.76
N GLY A 92 37.60 -15.02 2.84
CA GLY A 92 38.26 -15.58 4.02
C GLY A 92 38.43 -17.07 3.82
#